data_AF-A0A643FX66-F1
#
_entry.id   AF-A0A643FX66-F1
#
_cell.length_a   1.000
_cell.length_b   1.000
_cell.length_c   1.000
_cell.angle_alpha   90.00
_cell.angle_beta   90.00
_cell.angle_gamma   90.00
#
_symmetry.space_group_name_H-M   'P 1'
#
loop_
_entity.id
_entity.type
_entity.pdbx_description
1 polymer ?
#
loop_
_entity_poly.entity_id
_entity_poly.type
_entity_poly.pdbx_seq_one_letter_code
_entity_poly.pdbx_strand_id
1 'polypeptide(L)' 'MRDFQIVFVSDVDREHLMAEISYRKQRFCLISKEGESEKMEIEFLTDIFIIEKSVVMKFPLVEFVDVLKQAEAELRRCI' A
#
# COMPACT_ATOMS: atom_id res chain seq x y z
N MET A 1 -11.22 4.70 -7.46
CA MET A 1 -10.20 3.66 -7.72
C MET A 1 -9.27 3.93 -8.89
N ARG A 2 -9.67 4.58 -10.00
CA ARG A 2 -8.83 4.69 -11.23
C ARG A 2 -7.43 5.28 -11.02
N ASP A 3 -7.25 6.09 -9.99
CA ASP A 3 -5.97 6.73 -9.67
C ASP A 3 -5.16 5.95 -8.62
N PHE A 4 -5.78 5.01 -7.90
CA PHE A 4 -5.10 4.14 -6.93
C PHE A 4 -4.65 2.85 -7.59
N GLN A 5 -3.48 2.37 -7.19
CA GLN A 5 -2.95 1.09 -7.60
C GLN A 5 -2.47 0.32 -6.37
N ILE A 6 -2.79 -0.97 -6.32
CA ILE A 6 -2.27 -1.91 -5.33
C ILE A 6 -1.35 -2.87 -6.08
N VAL A 7 -0.12 -3.03 -5.61
CA VAL A 7 0.86 -3.99 -6.15
C VAL A 7 1.35 -4.86 -5.01
N PHE A 8 1.31 -6.17 -5.18
CA PHE A 8 1.85 -7.10 -4.19
C PHE A 8 3.31 -7.37 -4.51
N VAL A 9 4.16 -7.16 -3.51
CA VAL A 9 5.62 -7.30 -3.61
C VAL A 9 6.11 -8.23 -2.50
N SER A 10 7.10 -9.05 -2.80
CA SER A 10 7.85 -9.83 -1.82
C SER A 10 9.20 -9.17 -1.63
N ASP A 11 9.58 -8.92 -0.38
CA ASP A 11 10.97 -8.54 -0.10
C ASP A 11 11.87 -9.78 -0.25
N VAL A 12 13.08 -9.60 -0.77
CA VAL A 12 14.05 -10.70 -0.86
C VAL A 12 14.64 -11.00 0.53
N ASP A 13 14.65 -9.99 1.42
CA ASP A 13 15.16 -10.09 2.78
C ASP A 13 14.09 -10.44 3.83
N ARG A 14 12.80 -10.31 3.48
CA ARG A 14 11.66 -10.69 4.32
C ARG A 14 10.77 -11.62 3.50
N GLU A 15 10.65 -12.89 3.89
CA GLU A 15 9.80 -13.91 3.25
C GLU A 15 8.28 -13.61 3.41
N HIS A 16 7.87 -12.36 3.31
CA HIS A 16 6.52 -11.88 3.60
C HIS A 16 6.01 -11.01 2.46
N LEU A 17 4.78 -11.30 2.04
CA LEU A 17 4.06 -10.54 1.02
C LEU A 17 3.62 -9.18 1.60
N MET A 18 3.86 -8.12 0.84
CA MET A 18 3.45 -6.76 1.18
C MET A 18 2.56 -6.20 0.07
N ALA A 19 1.58 -5.38 0.45
CA ALA A 19 0.75 -4.62 -0.48
C ALA A 19 1.26 -3.18 -0.55
N GLU A 20 1.79 -2.79 -1.70
CA GLU A 20 2.17 -1.43 -2.01
C GLU A 20 0.99 -0.66 -2.60
N ILE A 21 0.67 0.49 -2.01
CA ILE A 21 -0.37 1.38 -2.49
C ILE A 21 0.28 2.62 -3.10
N SER A 22 -0.12 2.91 -4.34
CA SER A 22 0.29 4.11 -5.08
C SER A 22 -0.93 4.94 -5.49
N TYR A 23 -0.78 6.26 -5.52
CA TYR A 23 -1.77 7.19 -6.06
C TYR A 23 -1.16 8.03 -7.17
N ARG A 24 -1.74 8.02 -8.37
CA ARG A 24 -1.21 8.73 -9.56
C ARG A 24 0.28 8.46 -9.80
N LYS A 25 0.68 7.19 -9.71
CA LYS A 25 2.07 6.69 -9.86
C LYS A 25 3.04 7.13 -8.75
N GLN A 26 2.55 7.83 -7.73
CA GLN A 26 3.32 8.15 -6.53
C GLN A 26 3.09 7.06 -5.48
N ARG A 27 4.16 6.33 -5.11
CA ARG A 27 4.11 5.38 -3.99
C ARG A 27 3.71 6.12 -2.72
N PHE A 28 2.83 5.56 -1.92
CA PHE A 28 2.27 6.23 -0.73
C PHE A 28 2.52 5.46 0.54
N CYS A 29 2.13 4.20 0.58
CA CYS A 29 2.32 3.35 1.75
C CYS A 29 2.49 1.88 1.37
N LEU A 30 3.04 1.14 2.31
CA LEU A 30 3.14 -0.32 2.28
C LEU A 30 2.26 -0.86 3.41
N ILE A 31 1.55 -1.96 3.14
CA ILE A 31 0.92 -2.78 4.17
C ILE A 31 1.65 -4.11 4.19
N SER A 32 2.20 -4.48 5.35
CA SER A 32 2.89 -5.75 5.55
C SER A 32 2.11 -6.65 6.49
N LYS A 33 2.27 -7.96 6.29
CA LYS A 33 1.80 -9.01 7.20
C LYS A 33 3.01 -9.85 7.59
N GLU A 34 3.37 -9.85 8.86
CA GLU A 34 4.49 -10.68 9.34
C GLU A 34 3.98 -12.07 9.75
N GLY A 35 4.33 -13.09 8.95
CA GLY A 35 3.98 -14.49 9.19
C GLY A 35 2.47 -14.77 9.26
N GLU A 36 2.07 -15.74 10.08
CA GLU A 36 0.65 -16.10 10.31
C GLU A 36 -0.09 -15.14 11.25
N SER A 37 0.58 -14.08 11.70
CA SER A 37 -0.04 -13.09 12.60
C SER A 37 -1.15 -12.33 11.88
N GLU A 38 -2.27 -12.12 12.57
CA GLU A 38 -3.31 -11.18 12.11
C GLU A 38 -2.86 -9.71 12.22
N LYS A 39 -1.68 -9.44 12.78
CA LYS A 39 -1.14 -8.08 12.89
C LYS A 39 -0.59 -7.64 11.53
N MET A 40 -1.37 -6.81 10.86
CA MET A 40 -0.92 -6.04 9.71
C MET A 40 -0.47 -4.66 10.16
N GLU A 41 0.61 -4.18 9.57
CA GLU A 41 1.13 -2.84 9.82
C GLU A 41 1.10 -2.03 8.53
N ILE A 42 0.94 -0.72 8.66
CA ILE A 42 0.98 0.22 7.55
C ILE A 42 2.14 1.20 7.74
N GLU A 43 3.01 1.26 6.76
CA GLU A 43 4.15 2.17 6.71
C GLU A 43 3.91 3.24 5.66
N PHE A 44 3.92 4.51 6.07
CA PHE A 44 3.85 5.64 5.13
C PHE A 44 5.25 5.96 4.61
N LEU A 45 5.40 5.95 3.30
CA LEU A 45 6.66 6.29 2.65
C LEU A 45 6.78 7.81 2.62
N THR A 46 7.59 8.37 3.52
CA THR A 46 7.80 9.82 3.62
C THR A 46 8.94 10.34 2.75
N ASP A 47 9.79 9.42 2.28
CA ASP A 47 11.08 9.73 1.66
C ASP A 47 10.97 9.88 0.14
N ILE A 48 9.72 9.93 -0.34
CA ILE A 48 9.41 10.02 -1.75
C ILE A 48 9.77 11.41 -2.23
N PHE A 49 10.88 11.47 -2.98
CA PHE A 49 11.10 12.52 -3.95
C PHE A 49 9.81 12.65 -4.77
N ILE A 50 9.04 13.70 -4.51
CA ILE A 50 7.89 14.06 -5.32
C ILE A 50 8.46 14.34 -6.72
N ILE A 51 8.27 13.39 -7.63
CA ILE A 51 8.93 13.36 -8.94
C ILE A 51 8.56 14.62 -9.76
N GLU A 52 7.38 15.18 -9.50
CA GLU A 52 6.90 16.42 -10.12
C GLU A 52 6.31 17.36 -9.06
N LYS A 53 6.69 18.64 -9.06
CA LYS A 53 6.20 19.72 -8.16
C LYS A 53 4.67 19.78 -7.96
N SER A 54 3.88 19.05 -8.73
CA SER A 54 2.41 19.10 -8.81
C SER A 54 1.65 17.88 -8.28
N VAL A 55 2.30 16.84 -7.72
CA VAL A 55 1.54 15.72 -7.15
C VAL A 55 0.91 16.13 -5.82
N VAL A 56 -0.34 16.59 -5.89
CA VAL A 56 -1.16 16.87 -4.70
C VAL A 56 -1.63 15.53 -4.13
N MET A 57 -1.11 15.16 -2.96
CA MET A 57 -1.52 13.97 -2.19
C MET A 57 -2.87 14.20 -1.50
N LYS A 58 -3.91 14.45 -2.30
CA LYS A 58 -5.29 14.66 -1.86
C LYS A 58 -6.21 13.79 -2.70
N PHE A 59 -6.93 12.90 -2.04
CA PHE A 59 -7.83 11.94 -2.66
C PHE A 59 -9.08 11.75 -1.79
N PRO A 60 -10.17 11.18 -2.34
CA PRO A 60 -11.39 10.94 -1.57
C PRO A 60 -11.16 9.93 -0.45
N LEU A 61 -11.58 10.28 0.78
CA LEU A 61 -11.42 9.41 1.96
C LEU A 61 -12.06 8.04 1.76
N VAL A 62 -13.28 8.00 1.22
CA VAL A 62 -14.02 6.76 0.99
C VAL A 62 -13.24 5.82 0.07
N GLU A 63 -12.70 6.34 -1.03
CA GLU A 63 -11.90 5.54 -1.96
C GLU A 63 -10.63 5.00 -1.29
N PHE A 64 -9.97 5.81 -0.47
CA PHE A 64 -8.78 5.36 0.25
C PHE A 64 -9.11 4.26 1.26
N VAL A 65 -10.20 4.39 2.03
CA VAL A 65 -10.65 3.36 2.96
C VAL A 65 -10.98 2.06 2.24
N ASP A 66 -11.60 2.12 1.07
CA ASP A 66 -11.91 0.93 0.28
C ASP A 66 -10.64 0.24 -0.26
N VAL A 67 -9.64 1.02 -0.68
CA VAL A 67 -8.32 0.50 -1.08
C VAL A 67 -7.63 -0.22 0.08
N LEU A 68 -7.68 0.36 1.29
CA LEU A 68 -7.12 -0.29 2.48
C LEU A 68 -7.81 -1.62 2.79
N LYS A 69 -9.15 -1.65 2.76
CA LYS A 69 -9.92 -2.89 2.98
C LYS A 69 -9.62 -3.95 1.93
N GLN A 70 -9.45 -3.55 0.67
CA GLN A 70 -9.09 -4.47 -0.40
C GLN A 70 -7.69 -5.07 -0.16
N ALA A 71 -6.69 -4.23 0.10
CA ALA A 71 -5.32 -4.69 0.36
C ALA A 71 -5.27 -5.63 1.59
N GLU A 72 -5.94 -5.27 2.67
CA GLU A 72 -6.06 -6.10 3.87
C GLU A 72 -6.69 -7.46 3.56
N ALA A 73 -7.83 -7.48 2.85
CA ALA A 73 -8.53 -8.71 2.51
C ALA A 73 -7.70 -9.64 1.59
N GLU A 74 -6.92 -9.07 0.67
CA GLU A 74 -6.03 -9.83 -0.19
C GLU A 74 -4.82 -10.39 0.58
N LEU A 75 -4.16 -9.59 1.43
CA LEU A 75 -3.07 -10.07 2.29
C LEU A 75 -3.54 -11.16 3.27
N ARG A 76 -4.78 -11.10 3.77
CA ARG A 76 -5.36 -12.16 4.62
C ARG A 76 -5.49 -13.50 3.90
N ARG A 77 -5.65 -13.49 2.56
CA ARG A 77 -5.76 -14.71 1.75
C ARG A 77 -4.41 -15.35 1.43
N CYS A 78 -3.31 -14.62 1.61
CA CYS A 78 -1.97 -15.14 1.42
C CYS A 78 -1.47 -15.77 2.73
N ILE A 79 -1.10 -17.05 2.64
CA ILE A 79 -0.56 -17.88 3.73
C ILE A 79 0.96 -17.85 3.61
#